data_AF-A0A803LX85-F1
#
_entry.id   AF-A0A803LX85-F1
#
_cell.length_a   1.000
_cell.length_b   1.000
_cell.length_c   1.000
_cell.angle_alpha   90.00
_cell.angle_beta   90.00
_cell.angle_gamma   90.00
#
_symmetry.space_group_name_H-M   'P 1'
#
loop_
_entity.id
_entity.type
_entity.pdbx_description
1 polymer ?
#
loop_
_entity_poly.entity_id
_entity_poly.type
_entity_poly.pdbx_seq_one_letter_code
_entity_poly.pdbx_strand_id
1 'polypeptide(L)'
;MKENIDKAVKKFSDNFTILLFHYDGKTTEWDQFEWSKRAIHVSARKQTKWWYAKQFLHPDIVAPYDYIFIWDEDLGVDNFDSEKYVNLVKKHGLEISQPGVDPNSPFTWQMTRKRHDSEVHK
;
A
#
# COMPACT_ATOMS: atom_id res chain seq x y z
N MET A 1 12.34 7.13 6.54
CA MET A 1 11.76 6.33 5.43
C MET A 1 11.42 4.91 5.88
N LYS A 2 12.39 4.10 6.34
CA LYS A 2 12.11 2.75 6.87
C LYS A 2 11.05 2.71 7.98
N GLU A 3 11.13 3.63 8.95
CA GLU A 3 10.10 3.79 9.99
C GLU A 3 8.70 4.09 9.44
N ASN A 4 8.60 4.82 8.31
CA ASN A 4 7.30 5.09 7.70
C ASN A 4 6.73 3.84 7.03
N ILE A 5 7.59 3.07 6.37
CA ILE A 5 7.23 1.76 5.80
C ILE A 5 6.85 0.79 6.92
N ASP A 6 7.58 0.77 8.04
CA ASP A 6 7.22 -0.05 9.22
C ASP A 6 5.83 0.30 9.75
N LYS A 7 5.53 1.60 9.91
CA LYS A 7 4.18 2.06 10.26
C LYS A 7 3.13 1.60 9.25
N ALA A 8 3.42 1.69 7.95
CA ALA A 8 2.50 1.28 6.89
C ALA A 8 2.23 -0.23 6.93
N VAL A 9 3.27 -1.06 7.00
CA VAL A 9 3.13 -2.53 7.08
C VAL A 9 2.32 -2.94 8.31
N LYS A 10 2.52 -2.29 9.45
CA LYS A 10 1.74 -2.53 10.68
C LYS A 10 0.26 -2.16 10.59
N LYS A 11 -0.18 -1.46 9.53
CA LYS A 11 -1.62 -1.23 9.27
C LYS A 11 -2.31 -2.41 8.58
N PHE A 12 -1.55 -3.40 8.12
CA PHE A 12 -2.08 -4.60 7.47
C PHE A 12 -2.03 -5.78 8.45
N SER A 13 -3.10 -6.57 8.45
CA SER A 13 -3.18 -7.81 9.20
C SER A 13 -2.41 -8.94 8.51
N ASP A 14 -2.32 -10.11 9.15
CA ASP A 14 -1.70 -11.30 8.54
C ASP A 14 -2.49 -11.86 7.34
N ASN A 15 -3.68 -11.32 7.04
CA ASN A 15 -4.43 -11.65 5.82
C ASN A 15 -3.77 -11.08 4.55
N PHE A 16 -2.77 -10.21 4.70
CA PHE A 16 -2.08 -9.57 3.59
C PHE A 16 -0.68 -10.16 3.40
N THR A 17 -0.32 -10.39 2.13
CA THR A 17 1.07 -10.64 1.76
C THR A 17 1.76 -9.32 1.45
N ILE A 18 2.93 -9.10 2.04
CA ILE A 18 3.71 -7.88 1.83
C ILE A 18 4.81 -8.14 0.82
N LEU A 19 4.83 -7.33 -0.24
CA LEU A 19 5.86 -7.31 -1.27
C LEU A 19 6.58 -5.96 -1.20
N LEU A 20 7.90 -5.97 -0.98
CA LEU A 20 8.71 -4.78 -0.83
C LEU A 20 9.69 -4.63 -2.00
N PHE A 21 9.56 -3.53 -2.74
CA PHE A 21 10.43 -3.20 -3.88
C PHE A 21 11.64 -2.36 -3.44
N HIS A 22 12.85 -2.85 -3.73
CA HIS A 22 14.12 -2.22 -3.33
C HIS A 22 14.81 -1.60 -4.53
N TYR A 23 14.81 -0.27 -4.59
CA TYR A 23 15.48 0.51 -5.63
C TYR A 23 16.99 0.59 -5.46
N ASP A 24 17.47 0.48 -4.22
CA ASP A 24 18.86 0.67 -3.81
C ASP A 24 19.69 -0.61 -3.75
N GLY A 25 19.05 -1.78 -3.83
CA GLY A 25 19.71 -3.08 -3.71
C GLY A 25 20.01 -3.52 -2.29
N LYS A 26 19.47 -2.84 -1.26
CA LYS A 26 19.86 -3.03 0.15
C LYS A 26 18.83 -3.85 0.93
N THR A 27 18.60 -5.09 0.52
CA THR A 27 17.56 -5.94 1.15
C THR A 27 17.86 -6.30 2.60
N THR A 28 19.12 -6.58 2.95
CA THR A 28 19.54 -7.02 4.30
C THR A 28 19.38 -5.95 5.38
N GLU A 29 19.34 -4.67 5.02
CA GLU A 29 19.17 -3.61 6.03
C GLU A 29 17.73 -3.54 6.60
N TRP A 30 16.84 -4.41 6.11
CA TRP A 30 15.46 -4.55 6.58
C TRP A 30 15.30 -5.65 7.64
N ASP A 31 16.33 -6.48 7.85
CA ASP A 31 16.34 -7.58 8.83
C ASP A 31 16.10 -7.11 10.27
N GLN A 32 16.24 -5.80 10.53
CA GLN A 32 15.87 -5.16 11.79
C GLN A 32 14.38 -5.26 12.12
N PHE A 33 13.51 -5.47 11.13
CA PHE A 33 12.08 -5.61 11.30
C PHE A 33 11.66 -7.08 11.18
N GLU A 34 11.01 -7.62 12.22
CA GLU A 34 10.58 -9.03 12.21
C GLU A 34 9.60 -9.35 11.08
N TRP A 35 8.73 -8.41 10.70
CA TRP A 35 7.83 -8.60 9.55
C TRP A 35 8.59 -8.72 8.23
N SER A 36 9.79 -8.14 8.12
CA SER A 36 10.59 -8.19 6.89
C SER A 36 10.99 -9.61 6.53
N LYS A 37 11.23 -10.47 7.52
CA LYS A 37 11.58 -11.88 7.30
C LYS A 37 10.44 -12.68 6.65
N ARG A 38 9.20 -12.20 6.76
CA ARG A 38 8.00 -12.78 6.15
C ARG A 38 7.59 -12.10 4.86
N ALA A 39 8.14 -10.93 4.56
CA ALA A 39 7.85 -10.19 3.35
C ALA A 39 8.60 -10.80 2.16
N ILE A 40 8.05 -10.61 0.96
CA ILE A 40 8.73 -10.93 -0.29
C ILE A 40 9.55 -9.70 -0.69
N HIS A 41 10.85 -9.89 -0.88
CA HIS A 41 11.76 -8.81 -1.28
C HIS A 41 12.07 -8.93 -2.77
N VAL A 42 11.84 -7.85 -3.53
CA VAL A 42 12.21 -7.78 -4.94
C VAL A 42 13.13 -6.59 -5.15
N SER A 43 14.30 -6.84 -5.75
CA SER A 43 15.27 -5.77 -6.00
C SER A 43 15.77 -5.78 -7.43
N ALA A 44 15.60 -4.65 -8.10
CA ALA A 44 16.11 -4.33 -9.42
C ALA A 44 16.59 -2.87 -9.41
N ARG A 45 17.87 -2.66 -9.72
CA ARG A 45 18.47 -1.32 -9.68
C ARG A 45 17.81 -0.41 -10.70
N LYS A 46 17.46 0.81 -10.27
CA LYS A 46 16.96 1.91 -11.11
C LYS A 46 15.63 1.62 -11.84
N GLN A 47 14.79 0.74 -11.30
CA GLN A 47 13.45 0.46 -11.85
C GLN A 47 12.35 1.07 -11.01
N THR A 48 11.24 1.49 -11.61
CA THR A 48 10.12 2.16 -10.93
C THR A 48 9.03 1.20 -10.48
N LYS A 49 8.14 1.65 -9.58
CA LYS A 49 7.03 0.88 -9.01
C LYS A 49 6.17 0.18 -10.08
N TRP A 50 5.83 0.90 -11.15
CA TRP A 50 5.05 0.35 -12.26
C TRP A 50 5.83 -0.67 -13.09
N TRP A 51 7.14 -0.52 -13.20
CA TRP A 51 7.98 -1.53 -13.83
C TRP A 51 7.90 -2.84 -13.04
N TYR A 52 8.03 -2.78 -11.70
CA TYR A 52 7.85 -3.96 -10.87
C TYR A 52 6.46 -4.57 -10.97
N ALA A 53 5.42 -3.74 -10.85
CA ALA A 53 4.03 -4.20 -10.97
C ALA A 53 3.82 -4.97 -12.28
N LYS A 54 4.29 -4.41 -13.41
CA LYS A 54 4.17 -5.03 -14.73
C LYS A 54 4.98 -6.33 -14.87
N GLN A 55 6.13 -6.45 -14.21
CA GLN A 55 7.00 -7.62 -14.32
C GLN A 55 6.60 -8.76 -13.36
N PHE A 56 6.13 -8.43 -12.16
CA PHE A 56 5.97 -9.40 -11.07
C PHE A 56 4.52 -9.67 -10.68
N LEU A 57 3.57 -8.80 -11.02
CA LEU A 57 2.14 -9.02 -10.74
C LEU A 57 1.45 -9.69 -11.94
N HIS A 58 2.02 -10.80 -12.41
CA HIS A 58 1.43 -11.61 -13.47
C HIS A 58 0.08 -12.20 -13.00
N PRO A 59 -0.95 -12.32 -13.86
CA PRO A 59 -2.26 -12.88 -13.46
C PRO A 59 -2.18 -14.18 -12.67
N ASP A 60 -1.33 -15.12 -13.07
CA ASP A 60 -1.17 -16.40 -12.37
C ASP A 60 -0.59 -16.27 -10.95
N ILE A 61 0.15 -15.19 -10.67
CA ILE A 61 0.71 -14.89 -9.35
C ILE A 61 -0.33 -14.21 -8.47
N VAL A 62 -1.13 -13.30 -9.05
CA VAL A 62 -2.06 -12.47 -8.28
C VAL A 62 -3.49 -13.03 -8.24
N ALA A 63 -3.81 -14.05 -9.05
CA ALA A 63 -5.13 -14.70 -9.07
C ALA A 63 -5.65 -15.17 -7.70
N PRO A 64 -4.80 -15.60 -6.73
CA PRO A 64 -5.26 -15.95 -5.39
C PRO A 64 -5.66 -14.77 -4.50
N TYR A 65 -5.41 -13.52 -4.91
CA TYR A 65 -5.65 -12.32 -4.10
C TYR A 65 -6.89 -11.58 -4.59
N ASP A 66 -7.78 -11.20 -3.65
CA ASP A 66 -8.97 -10.41 -3.96
C ASP A 66 -8.62 -8.96 -4.39
N TYR A 67 -7.57 -8.39 -3.80
CA TYR A 67 -7.17 -6.99 -3.99
C TYR A 67 -5.66 -6.84 -4.03
N ILE A 68 -5.21 -5.85 -4.80
CA ILE A 68 -3.81 -5.44 -4.87
C ILE A 68 -3.70 -3.99 -4.43
N PHE A 69 -2.78 -3.72 -3.50
CA PHE A 69 -2.41 -2.38 -3.07
C PHE A 69 -1.03 -2.05 -3.64
N ILE A 70 -0.89 -0.88 -4.26
CA ILE A 70 0.37 -0.40 -4.82
C ILE A 70 0.67 0.98 -4.24
N TRP A 71 1.52 1.04 -3.23
CA TRP A 71 1.80 2.24 -2.44
C TRP A 71 3.25 2.69 -2.57
N ASP A 72 3.46 4.00 -2.43
CA ASP A 72 4.79 4.61 -2.28
C ASP A 72 5.19 4.64 -0.79
N GLU A 73 6.48 4.83 -0.52
CA GLU A 73 7.08 4.78 0.82
C GLU A 73 6.73 5.95 1.74
N ASP A 74 6.20 7.03 1.19
CA ASP A 74 6.07 8.35 1.82
C ASP A 74 4.63 8.66 2.25
N LEU A 75 3.74 7.68 2.17
CA LEU A 75 2.35 7.83 2.57
C LEU A 75 2.20 7.98 4.09
N GLY A 76 1.41 8.98 4.50
CA GLY A 76 0.96 9.13 5.88
C GLY A 76 -0.20 8.18 6.17
N VAL A 77 -0.04 7.31 7.17
CA VAL A 77 -0.98 6.19 7.44
C VAL A 77 -1.65 6.27 8.81
N ASP A 78 -1.48 7.37 9.55
CA ASP A 78 -1.93 7.47 10.94
C ASP A 78 -3.43 7.13 11.09
N ASN A 79 -4.24 7.66 10.18
CA ASN A 79 -5.71 7.48 10.15
C ASN A 79 -6.18 6.31 9.26
N PHE A 80 -5.28 5.48 8.77
CA PHE A 80 -5.60 4.36 7.87
C PHE A 80 -5.83 3.04 8.64
N ASP A 81 -6.81 2.27 8.15
CA ASP A 81 -7.24 0.96 8.63
C ASP A 81 -7.56 0.09 7.40
N SER A 82 -6.72 -0.93 7.16
CA SER A 82 -6.76 -1.73 5.93
C SER A 82 -8.05 -2.55 5.80
N GLU A 83 -8.52 -3.16 6.89
CA GLU A 83 -9.71 -4.00 6.90
C GLU A 83 -10.97 -3.17 6.65
N LYS A 84 -11.09 -1.99 7.30
CA LYS A 84 -12.20 -1.07 7.01
C LYS A 84 -12.18 -0.58 5.57
N TYR A 85 -10.99 -0.30 5.04
CA TYR A 85 -10.85 0.13 3.65
C TYR A 85 -11.31 -0.96 2.68
N VAL A 86 -10.85 -2.21 2.84
CA VAL A 86 -11.28 -3.35 2.02
C VAL A 86 -12.80 -3.57 2.13
N ASN A 87 -13.38 -3.43 3.33
CA ASN A 87 -14.83 -3.53 3.52
C ASN A 87 -15.59 -2.47 2.72
N LEU A 88 -15.11 -1.23 2.67
CA LEU A 88 -15.71 -0.17 1.84
C LEU A 88 -15.59 -0.47 0.34
N VAL A 89 -14.41 -0.93 -0.09
CA VAL A 89 -14.17 -1.33 -1.48
C VAL A 89 -15.13 -2.44 -1.91
N LYS A 90 -15.29 -3.49 -1.08
CA LYS A 90 -16.25 -4.58 -1.28
C LYS A 90 -17.69 -4.07 -1.31
N LYS A 91 -18.08 -3.27 -0.32
CA LYS A 91 -19.44 -2.71 -0.17
C LYS A 91 -19.89 -1.90 -1.38
N HIS A 92 -18.97 -1.15 -1.99
CA HIS A 92 -19.28 -0.25 -3.09
C HIS A 92 -18.84 -0.77 -4.47
N GLY A 93 -18.26 -1.97 -4.55
CA GLY A 93 -17.80 -2.56 -5.81
C GLY A 93 -16.73 -1.73 -6.52
N LEU A 94 -15.79 -1.14 -5.76
CA LEU A 94 -14.79 -0.23 -6.32
C LEU A 94 -13.65 -1.03 -6.96
N GLU A 95 -13.48 -0.93 -8.28
CA GLU A 95 -12.36 -1.57 -8.98
C GLU A 95 -11.03 -0.82 -8.78
N ILE A 96 -11.09 0.51 -8.80
CA ILE A 96 -9.94 1.39 -8.56
C ILE A 96 -10.37 2.43 -7.52
N SER A 97 -9.60 2.54 -6.44
CA SER A 97 -9.91 3.47 -5.36
C SER A 97 -8.63 3.93 -4.66
N GLN A 98 -8.73 5.09 -3.99
CA GLN A 98 -7.71 5.62 -3.11
C GLN A 98 -8.34 6.04 -1.79
N PRO A 99 -7.68 5.84 -0.63
CA PRO A 99 -8.11 6.45 0.62
C PRO A 99 -8.15 7.98 0.53
N GLY A 100 -9.15 8.58 1.19
CA GLY A 100 -9.24 10.03 1.31
C GLY A 100 -8.06 10.60 2.10
N VAL A 101 -7.51 11.71 1.61
CA VAL A 101 -6.38 12.42 2.23
C VAL A 101 -6.88 13.27 3.40
N ASP A 102 -6.10 13.31 4.48
CA ASP A 102 -6.41 14.11 5.66
C ASP A 102 -6.62 15.58 5.27
N PRO A 103 -7.77 16.21 5.61
CA PRO A 103 -8.04 17.62 5.31
C PRO A 103 -6.97 18.62 5.75
N ASN A 104 -6.19 18.27 6.78
CA ASN A 104 -5.15 19.11 7.34
C ASN A 104 -3.78 18.85 6.70
N SER A 105 -3.66 17.91 5.77
CA SER A 105 -2.41 17.66 5.05
C SER A 105 -2.13 18.78 4.06
N PRO A 106 -0.87 19.26 3.95
CA PRO A 106 -0.48 20.28 2.98
C PRO A 106 -0.60 19.82 1.51
N PHE A 107 -0.80 18.51 1.27
CA PHE A 107 -0.91 17.92 -0.06
C PHE A 107 -2.35 17.55 -0.45
N THR A 108 -3.34 18.16 0.20
CA THR A 108 -4.76 17.82 0.01
C THR A 108 -5.37 18.55 -1.18
N TRP A 109 -5.78 17.81 -2.20
CA TRP A 109 -6.65 18.33 -3.26
C TRP A 109 -8.12 18.23 -2.85
N GLN A 110 -8.95 19.17 -3.29
CA GLN A 110 -10.39 19.17 -2.94
C GLN A 110 -11.11 17.86 -3.32
N MET A 111 -10.67 17.21 -4.40
CA MET A 111 -11.24 15.95 -4.89
C MET A 111 -10.91 14.75 -4.00
N THR A 112 -9.68 14.69 -3.47
CA THR A 112 -9.18 13.58 -2.66
C THR A 112 -9.33 13.80 -1.15
N ARG A 113 -9.71 15.01 -0.74
CA ARG A 113 -9.96 15.38 0.65
C ARG A 113 -11.00 14.46 1.28
N LYS A 114 -10.72 13.88 2.45
CA LYS A 114 -11.72 13.14 3.22
C LYS A 114 -12.93 14.01 3.58
N ARG A 115 -14.13 13.51 3.31
CA ARG A 115 -15.40 14.09 3.77
C ARG A 115 -15.98 13.25 4.92
N HIS A 116 -16.77 13.89 5.78
CA HIS A 116 -17.35 13.24 6.97
C HIS A 116 -18.82 12.84 6.79
N ASP A 117 -19.47 13.36 5.75
CA ASP A 117 -20.87 13.12 5.39
C ASP A 117 -21.06 11.99 4.37
N SER A 118 -19.96 11.43 3.83
CA SER A 118 -20.00 10.31 2.89
C SER A 118 -18.86 9.33 3.12
N GLU A 119 -19.10 8.05 2.82
CA GLU A 119 -18.10 6.98 2.86
C GLU A 119 -17.24 6.92 1.60
N VAL A 120 -17.77 7.37 0.45
CA VAL A 120 -17.08 7.36 -0.86
C VAL A 120 -17.36 8.62 -1.67
N HIS A 121 -16.42 9.00 -2.51
CA HIS A 121 -16.60 9.99 -3.57
C HIS A 121 -16.64 9.25 -4.91
N LYS A 122 -17.49 9.69 -5.83
CA LYS A 122 -17.58 9.16 -7.20
C LYS A 122 -17.25 10.25 -8.19
#